data_AF-A0A922Y996-F1
#
_entry.id   AF-A0A922Y996-F1
#
_cell.length_a   1.000
_cell.length_b   1.000
_cell.length_c   1.000
_cell.angle_alpha   90.00
_cell.angle_beta   90.00
_cell.angle_gamma   90.00
#
_symmetry.space_group_name_H-M   'P 1'
#
loop_
_entity.id
_entity.type
_entity.pdbx_description
1 polymer ?
#
loop_
_entity_poly.entity_id
_entity_poly.type
_entity_poly.pdbx_seq_one_letter_code
_entity_poly.pdbx_strand_id
1 'polypeptide(L)'
;MAALAANRRGLMHEADIIAAVRKSKFRFLPAIGQTYGVSDVALRAALRRPQRAAEKAIAQALRIPLHVLWPDRWNAAGQRLVRRGRSAKRAA
;
A
#
# COMPACT_ATOMS: atom_id res chain seq x y z
N MET A 1 16.35 13.38 0.96
CA MET A 1 16.34 12.50 -0.22
C MET A 1 16.91 11.14 0.19
N ALA A 2 16.09 10.25 0.79
CA ALA A 2 16.57 8.99 1.35
C ALA A 2 16.19 7.81 0.44
N ALA A 3 17.22 7.24 -0.18
CA ALA A 3 17.37 5.88 -0.68
C ALA A 3 16.13 5.21 -1.29
N LEU A 4 16.04 5.37 -2.61
CA LEU A 4 15.32 4.51 -3.54
C LEU A 4 15.96 3.10 -3.50
N ALA A 5 15.59 2.26 -2.52
CA ALA A 5 15.82 0.82 -2.62
C ALA A 5 14.76 0.25 -3.59
N ALA A 6 14.93 0.58 -4.87
CA ALA A 6 14.19 -0.01 -5.96
C ALA A 6 14.44 -1.52 -5.94
N ASN A 7 13.46 -2.25 -5.41
CA ASN A 7 13.39 -3.69 -5.54
C ASN A 7 13.31 -4.02 -7.04
N ARG A 8 14.44 -4.40 -7.64
CA ARG A 8 14.60 -4.69 -9.08
C ARG A 8 13.94 -6.00 -9.51
N ARG A 9 13.14 -6.63 -8.65
CA ARG A 9 12.24 -7.74 -9.00
C ARG A 9 10.89 -7.40 -8.37
N GLY A 10 9.97 -6.98 -9.24
CA GLY A 10 8.66 -6.46 -8.86
C GLY A 10 7.94 -7.34 -7.84
N LEU A 11 7.16 -6.67 -6.98
CA LEU A 11 6.46 -7.15 -5.78
C LEU A 11 7.30 -6.96 -4.50
N MET A 12 7.18 -5.78 -3.88
CA MET A 12 7.42 -5.66 -2.43
C MET A 12 6.43 -6.61 -1.73
N HIS A 13 6.96 -7.61 -1.04
CA HIS A 13 6.14 -8.56 -0.30
C HIS A 13 5.72 -7.93 1.04
N GLU A 14 4.73 -8.53 1.73
CA GLU A 14 4.26 -8.07 3.05
C GLU A 14 5.42 -7.79 4.03
N ALA A 15 6.46 -8.64 4.00
CA ALA A 15 7.66 -8.50 4.81
C ALA A 15 8.47 -7.23 4.51
N ASP A 16 8.55 -6.78 3.24
CA ASP A 16 9.27 -5.57 2.86
C ASP A 16 8.57 -4.32 3.39
N ILE A 17 7.24 -4.30 3.34
CA ILE A 17 6.43 -3.21 3.89
C ILE A 17 6.60 -3.15 5.40
N ILE A 18 6.57 -4.30 6.08
CA ILE A 18 6.83 -4.37 7.53
C ILE A 18 8.26 -3.91 7.85
N ALA A 19 9.27 -4.29 7.05
CA ALA A 19 10.64 -3.82 7.24
C ALA A 19 10.75 -2.29 7.04
N ALA A 20 10.06 -1.73 6.05
CA ALA A 20 9.98 -0.29 5.84
C ALA A 20 9.30 0.42 7.01
N VAL A 21 8.20 -0.14 7.55
CA VAL A 21 7.53 0.39 8.75
C VAL A 21 8.44 0.34 9.97
N ARG A 22 9.19 -0.75 10.17
CA ARG A 22 10.16 -0.88 11.28
C ARG A 22 11.32 0.09 11.16
N LYS A 23 11.78 0.39 9.94
CA LYS A 23 12.79 1.41 9.65
C LYS A 23 12.25 2.84 9.75
N SER A 24 10.94 3.02 9.68
CA SER A 24 10.28 4.30 9.84
C SER A 24 10.13 4.69 11.31
N LYS A 25 9.82 5.97 11.55
CA LYS A 25 9.53 6.53 12.87
C LYS A 25 8.38 5.84 13.63
N PHE A 26 7.48 5.15 12.95
CA PHE A 26 6.32 4.52 13.58
C PHE A 26 6.65 3.19 14.25
N ARG A 27 7.70 2.50 13.80
CA ARG A 27 8.19 1.19 14.29
C ARG A 27 7.20 0.01 14.16
N PHE A 28 5.88 0.24 14.21
CA PHE A 28 4.80 -0.74 14.17
C PHE A 28 3.57 -0.23 13.38
N LEU A 29 2.78 -1.15 12.83
CA LEU A 29 1.51 -0.83 12.12
C LEU A 29 0.46 -0.14 13.01
N PRO A 30 0.19 -0.59 14.25
CA PRO A 30 -0.79 0.08 15.13
C PRO A 30 -0.46 1.56 15.37
N ALA A 31 0.81 1.94 15.44
CA ALA A 31 1.23 3.33 15.64
C ALA A 31 0.86 4.22 14.44
N ILE A 32 0.93 3.67 13.22
CA ILE A 32 0.42 4.33 12.01
C ILE A 32 -1.09 4.48 12.12
N GLY A 33 -1.80 3.42 12.54
CA GLY A 33 -3.26 3.45 12.71
C GLY A 33 -3.73 4.53 13.67
N GLN A 34 -3.06 4.68 14.81
CA GLN A 34 -3.36 5.73 15.79
C GLN A 34 -3.13 7.13 15.24
N THR A 35 -2.09 7.33 14.43
CA THR A 35 -1.75 8.65 13.87
C THR A 35 -2.70 9.05 12.74
N TYR A 36 -3.12 8.09 11.92
CA TYR A 36 -3.94 8.32 10.72
C TYR A 36 -5.42 8.01 10.93
N GLY A 37 -5.84 7.61 12.14
CA GLY A 37 -7.22 7.26 12.45
C GLY A 37 -7.72 5.99 11.75
N VAL A 38 -6.84 5.02 11.48
CA VAL A 38 -7.17 3.76 10.80
C VAL A 38 -7.06 2.59 11.77
N SER A 39 -8.00 1.65 11.70
CA SER A 39 -7.96 0.46 12.55
C SER A 39 -6.77 -0.45 12.21
N ASP A 40 -6.15 -1.03 13.24
CA ASP A 40 -5.05 -1.99 13.07
C ASP A 40 -5.47 -3.20 12.21
N VAL A 41 -6.74 -3.62 12.34
CA VAL A 41 -7.33 -4.67 11.50
C VAL A 41 -7.30 -4.29 10.02
N ALA A 42 -7.65 -3.05 9.67
CA ALA A 42 -7.60 -2.58 8.29
C ALA A 42 -6.16 -2.48 7.78
N LEU A 43 -5.21 -2.09 8.62
CA LEU A 43 -3.77 -2.04 8.30
C LEU A 43 -3.18 -3.42 8.03
N ARG A 44 -3.47 -4.41 8.87
CA ARG A 44 -3.06 -5.82 8.63
C ARG A 44 -3.77 -6.40 7.41
N ALA A 45 -5.04 -6.05 7.20
CA ALA A 45 -5.77 -6.47 6.02
C ALA A 45 -5.18 -5.86 4.74
N ALA A 46 -4.67 -4.62 4.77
CA ALA A 46 -4.07 -3.94 3.63
C ALA A 46 -2.87 -4.67 3.01
N LEU A 47 -2.13 -5.43 3.82
CA LEU A 47 -0.98 -6.20 3.36
C LEU A 47 -1.40 -7.37 2.46
N ARG A 48 -2.56 -7.97 2.74
CA ARG A 48 -3.09 -9.15 2.03
C ARG A 48 -4.16 -8.80 1.01
N ARG A 49 -5.00 -7.81 1.31
CA ARG A 49 -6.20 -7.40 0.55
C ARG A 49 -6.16 -5.88 0.28
N PRO A 50 -6.70 -5.41 -0.85
CA PRO A 50 -6.66 -3.99 -1.20
C PRO A 50 -7.57 -3.18 -0.27
N GLN A 51 -6.97 -2.33 0.57
CA GLN A 51 -7.66 -1.48 1.53
C GLN A 51 -7.28 -0.01 1.34
N ARG A 52 -8.12 0.73 0.62
CA ARG A 52 -7.82 2.10 0.17
C ARG A 52 -7.36 3.04 1.30
N ALA A 53 -8.05 3.03 2.44
CA ALA A 53 -7.74 3.92 3.55
C ALA A 53 -6.41 3.54 4.23
N ALA A 54 -6.21 2.26 4.48
CA ALA A 54 -5.02 1.74 5.14
C ALA A 54 -3.76 1.82 4.26
N GLU A 55 -3.88 1.49 2.96
CA GLU A 55 -2.78 1.63 2.00
C GLU A 55 -2.34 3.10 1.90
N LYS A 56 -3.28 4.05 1.82
CA LYS A 56 -2.99 5.49 1.82
C LYS A 56 -2.28 5.93 3.10
N ALA A 57 -2.75 5.47 4.26
CA ALA A 57 -2.12 5.77 5.54
C ALA A 57 -0.68 5.25 5.60
N ILE A 58 -0.41 4.02 5.14
CA ILE A 58 0.94 3.43 5.09
C ILE A 58 1.84 4.23 4.13
N ALA A 59 1.34 4.55 2.93
CA ALA A 59 2.07 5.34 1.94
C ALA A 59 2.46 6.72 2.50
N GLN A 60 1.54 7.41 3.16
CA GLN A 60 1.78 8.71 3.77
C GLN A 60 2.70 8.61 4.99
N ALA A 61 2.56 7.56 5.81
CA ALA A 61 3.42 7.27 6.94
C ALA A 61 4.89 7.05 6.53
N LEU A 62 5.09 6.25 5.48
CA LEU A 62 6.41 5.95 4.95
C LEU A 62 6.95 7.04 4.02
N ARG A 63 6.10 7.98 3.58
CA ARG A 63 6.37 8.92 2.48
C ARG A 63 6.80 8.20 1.19
N ILE A 64 6.25 7.01 0.97
CA ILE A 64 6.50 6.18 -0.22
C ILE A 64 5.20 6.15 -1.03
N PRO A 65 5.25 6.38 -2.36
CA PRO A 65 4.05 6.32 -3.18
C PRO A 65 3.41 4.91 -3.18
N LEU A 66 2.08 4.87 -3.27
CA LEU A 66 1.30 3.61 -3.33
C LEU A 66 1.75 2.68 -4.48
N HIS A 67 2.08 3.24 -5.64
CA HIS A 67 2.54 2.48 -6.80
C HIS A 67 3.93 1.86 -6.61
N VAL A 68 4.73 2.37 -5.67
CA VAL A 68 6.03 1.78 -5.31
C VAL A 68 5.84 0.61 -4.35
N LEU A 69 4.92 0.75 -3.39
CA LEU A 69 4.58 -0.33 -2.44
C LEU A 69 3.80 -1.47 -3.11
N TRP A 70 2.84 -1.12 -3.97
CA TRP A 70 1.95 -2.06 -4.65
C TRP A 70 1.77 -1.70 -6.13
N PRO A 71 2.80 -1.94 -6.98
CA PRO A 71 2.76 -1.60 -8.41
C PRO A 71 1.62 -2.31 -9.17
N ASP A 72 1.27 -3.53 -8.76
CA ASP A 72 0.14 -4.28 -9.36
C ASP A 72 -1.25 -3.73 -8.97
N ARG A 73 -1.35 -2.95 -7.90
CA ARG A 73 -2.65 -2.48 -7.36
C ARG A 73 -2.89 -1.00 -7.58
N TRP A 74 -1.85 -0.18 -7.74
CA TRP A 74 -1.96 1.28 -7.83
C TRP A 74 -1.12 1.86 -8.96
N ASN A 75 -1.68 2.84 -9.67
CA ASN A 75 -0.95 3.60 -10.68
C ASN A 75 -0.18 4.77 -10.05
N ALA A 76 0.71 5.40 -10.84
CA ALA A 76 1.49 6.56 -10.40
C ALA A 76 0.62 7.73 -9.92
N ALA A 77 -0.61 7.84 -10.44
CA ALA A 77 -1.60 8.84 -10.05
C ALA A 77 -2.34 8.51 -8.73
N GLY A 78 -2.00 7.42 -8.04
CA GLY A 78 -2.67 7.03 -6.79
C GLY A 78 -4.10 6.54 -6.98
N GLN A 79 -4.44 6.07 -8.18
CA GLN A 79 -5.69 5.39 -8.49
C GLN A 79 -5.47 3.88 -8.50
N ARG A 80 -6.48 3.14 -8.05
CA ARG A 80 -6.42 1.68 -8.01
C ARG A 80 -6.46 1.11 -9.43
N LEU A 81 -5.46 0.33 -9.79
CA LEU A 81 -5.44 -0.55 -10.96
C LEU A 81 -6.43 -1.69 -10.71
N VAL A 82 -7.72 -1.41 -10.81
CA VAL A 82 -8.72 -2.47 -10.91
C VAL A 82 -8.55 -3.05 -12.30
N ARG A 83 -7.91 -4.23 -12.43
CA ARG A 83 -8.18 -5.08 -13.60
C ARG A 83 -9.69 -5.32 -13.58
N ARG A 84 -10.46 -4.53 -14.33
CA ARG A 84 -11.85 -4.82 -14.66
C ARG A 84 -11.84 -6.11 -15.49
N GLY A 85 -11.67 -7.24 -14.83
CA GLY A 85 -12.01 -8.53 -15.39
C GLY A 85 -13.54 -8.63 -15.40
N ARG A 86 -14.12 -8.43 -16.59
CA ARG A 86 -15.52 -8.70 -16.98
C ARG A 86 -16.62 -7.78 -16.39
N SER A 87 -16.89 -6.68 -17.08
CA SER A 87 -18.28 -6.24 -17.34
C SER A 87 -18.34 -5.30 -18.56
N ALA A 88 -18.02 -5.84 -19.74
CA ALA A 88 -18.32 -5.22 -21.04
C ALA A 88 -19.05 -6.22 -21.96
N LYS A 89 -20.02 -6.94 -21.39
CA LYS A 89 -21.06 -7.73 -22.07
C LYS A 89 -22.29 -7.58 -21.18
N ARG A 90 -23.46 -7.10 -21.58
CA ARG A 90 -24.05 -6.78 -22.89
C ARG A 90 -24.96 -5.56 -22.68
N ALA A 91 -24.94 -4.60 -23.57
CA ALA A 91 -26.08 -3.73 -23.84
C ALA A 91 -26.38 -3.91 -25.33
N ALA A 92 -27.41 -4.69 -25.62
CA ALA A 92 -28.07 -4.85 -26.91
C ALA A 92 -29.57 -4.90 -26.58
#